data_AF-A0A453BVN7-F1
#
_entry.id   AF-A0A453BVN7-F1
#
_cell.length_a   1.000
_cell.length_b   1.000
_cell.length_c   1.000
_cell.angle_alpha   90.00
_cell.angle_beta   90.00
_cell.angle_gamma   90.00
#
_symmetry.space_group_name_H-M   'P 1'
#
loop_
_entity.id
_entity.type
_entity.pdbx_description
1 polymer ?
#
loop_
_entity_poly.entity_id
_entity_poly.type
_entity_poly.pdbx_seq_one_letter_code
_entity_poly.pdbx_strand_id
1 'polypeptide(L)'
;AAGRPPLVVVGHRGKGMNALASPDERLREVKENTVRSFNDAARVAGVGYVEFDVQVTKDGCPIVFHDNFIYTEQDGKISGKRVTDLPLDEFLSYGPQKDQDKVGRPLLRKLKDGRTLMWDVRSDEPLCTLREAFEGVDARVGFNVELKFDDDLDYQEEELAGVLQAILKARS
;
A
#
# COMPACT_ATOMS: atom_id res chain seq x y z
N ALA A 1 5.08 -28.78 30.08
CA ALA A 1 5.10 -28.63 28.61
C ALA A 1 5.04 -27.14 28.31
N ALA A 2 6.05 -26.58 27.65
CA ALA A 2 5.99 -25.17 27.23
C ALA A 2 4.81 -25.04 26.26
N GLY A 3 3.80 -24.24 26.63
CA GLY A 3 2.59 -24.06 25.84
C GLY A 3 2.94 -23.51 24.44
N ARG A 4 2.22 -23.96 23.42
CA ARG A 4 2.33 -23.40 22.07
C ARG A 4 2.12 -21.88 22.15
N PRO A 5 2.93 -21.06 21.45
CA PRO A 5 2.68 -19.63 21.38
C PRO A 5 1.26 -19.34 20.87
N PRO A 6 0.64 -18.23 21.31
CA PRO A 6 -0.72 -17.90 20.90
C PRO A 6 -0.82 -17.75 19.38
N LEU A 7 -1.93 -18.22 18.81
CA LEU A 7 -2.25 -17.97 17.41
C LEU A 7 -2.48 -16.47 17.21
N VAL A 8 -1.83 -15.90 16.20
CA VAL A 8 -2.06 -14.53 15.74
C VAL A 8 -2.64 -14.57 14.34
N VAL A 9 -3.75 -13.87 14.13
CA VAL A 9 -4.35 -13.66 12.81
C VAL A 9 -4.03 -12.24 12.37
N VAL A 10 -3.53 -12.11 11.13
CA VAL A 10 -3.07 -10.85 10.55
C VAL A 10 -3.85 -10.56 9.27
N GLY A 11 -4.38 -9.35 9.13
CA GLY A 11 -5.00 -8.89 7.88
C GLY A 11 -3.94 -8.52 6.84
N HIS A 12 -3.72 -9.39 5.86
CA HIS A 12 -2.74 -9.18 4.77
C HIS A 12 -3.16 -8.01 3.88
N ARG A 13 -2.34 -6.95 3.82
CA ARG A 13 -2.62 -5.65 3.16
C ARG A 13 -3.97 -5.05 3.59
N GLY A 14 -4.37 -5.33 4.83
CA GLY A 14 -5.72 -5.15 5.34
C GLY A 14 -6.65 -6.32 4.96
N LYS A 15 -7.67 -6.07 4.14
CA LYS A 15 -8.69 -7.04 3.73
C LYS A 15 -8.26 -7.91 2.53
N GLY A 16 -6.97 -8.17 2.39
CA GLY A 16 -6.41 -9.00 1.33
C GLY A 16 -5.96 -8.23 0.09
N MET A 17 -5.08 -8.87 -0.67
CA MET A 17 -4.60 -8.40 -1.97
C MET A 17 -5.74 -8.35 -3.00
N ASN A 18 -5.77 -7.29 -3.79
CA ASN A 18 -6.66 -7.12 -4.91
C ASN A 18 -6.24 -7.97 -6.10
N ALA A 19 -7.18 -8.76 -6.63
CA ALA A 19 -6.99 -9.57 -7.84
C ALA A 19 -7.85 -9.03 -8.98
N LEU A 20 -7.32 -8.08 -9.76
CA LEU A 20 -8.11 -7.29 -10.71
C LEU A 20 -8.73 -8.10 -11.85
N ALA A 21 -8.09 -9.19 -12.27
CA ALA A 21 -8.60 -10.09 -13.30
C ALA A 21 -9.52 -11.20 -12.76
N SER A 22 -9.75 -11.24 -11.44
CA SER A 22 -10.60 -12.28 -10.84
C SER A 22 -12.08 -12.03 -11.13
N PRO A 23 -12.86 -13.09 -11.45
CA PRO A 23 -14.32 -12.98 -11.49
C PRO A 23 -14.94 -12.78 -10.10
N ASP A 24 -14.20 -13.07 -9.03
CA ASP A 24 -14.68 -12.85 -7.66
C ASP A 24 -14.56 -11.37 -7.28
N GLU A 25 -15.70 -10.67 -7.27
CA GLU A 25 -15.79 -9.25 -6.96
C GLU A 25 -15.38 -8.91 -5.53
N ARG A 26 -15.37 -9.90 -4.61
CA ARG A 26 -14.88 -9.70 -3.23
C ARG A 26 -13.39 -9.35 -3.20
N LEU A 27 -12.62 -9.78 -4.21
CA LEU A 27 -11.20 -9.42 -4.35
C LEU A 27 -10.99 -8.01 -4.92
N ARG A 28 -12.06 -7.26 -5.18
CA ARG A 28 -12.06 -5.85 -5.61
C ARG A 28 -13.03 -5.01 -4.76
N GLU A 29 -13.30 -5.44 -3.53
CA GLU A 29 -14.25 -4.74 -2.66
C GLU A 29 -13.66 -3.45 -2.09
N VAL A 30 -12.44 -3.51 -1.56
CA VAL A 30 -11.71 -2.37 -0.99
C VAL A 30 -10.28 -2.37 -1.51
N LYS A 31 -9.69 -1.19 -1.73
CA LYS A 31 -8.29 -1.08 -2.17
C LYS A 31 -7.36 -1.66 -1.09
N GLU A 32 -6.49 -2.59 -1.46
CA GLU A 32 -5.44 -3.08 -0.55
C GLU A 32 -4.53 -1.92 -0.10
N ASN A 33 -3.84 -2.07 1.05
CA ASN A 33 -2.88 -1.05 1.50
C ASN A 33 -3.48 0.36 1.72
N THR A 34 -4.74 0.41 2.17
CA THR A 34 -5.44 1.65 2.55
C THR A 34 -5.95 1.58 3.99
N VAL A 35 -6.11 2.75 4.61
CA VAL A 35 -6.64 2.88 5.98
C VAL A 35 -7.98 2.17 6.14
N ARG A 36 -8.90 2.31 5.17
CA ARG A 36 -10.17 1.58 5.20
C ARG A 36 -10.00 0.07 5.09
N SER A 37 -9.11 -0.44 4.23
CA SER A 37 -8.84 -1.88 4.15
C SER A 37 -8.32 -2.44 5.47
N PHE A 38 -7.44 -1.69 6.16
CA PHE A 38 -6.94 -2.06 7.48
C PHE A 38 -8.06 -2.07 8.53
N ASN A 39 -8.88 -1.03 8.56
CA ASN A 39 -10.00 -0.93 9.50
C ASN A 39 -11.09 -1.97 9.23
N ASP A 40 -11.35 -2.32 7.97
CA ASP A 40 -12.27 -3.40 7.60
C ASP A 40 -11.77 -4.77 8.11
N ALA A 41 -10.45 -5.02 8.07
CA ALA A 41 -9.84 -6.22 8.65
C ALA A 41 -9.87 -6.21 10.18
N ALA A 42 -9.56 -5.07 10.80
CA ALA A 42 -9.54 -4.89 12.26
C ALA A 42 -10.93 -5.09 12.93
N ARG A 43 -12.02 -4.99 12.16
CA ARG A 43 -13.39 -5.28 12.64
C ARG A 43 -13.66 -6.76 12.84
N VAL A 44 -12.86 -7.65 12.23
CA VAL A 44 -13.06 -9.10 12.33
C VAL A 44 -12.52 -9.60 13.68
N ALA A 45 -13.40 -10.22 14.48
CA ALA A 45 -13.02 -10.76 15.77
C ALA A 45 -11.86 -11.77 15.64
N GLY A 46 -10.81 -11.56 16.44
CA GLY A 46 -9.61 -12.41 16.45
C GLY A 46 -8.46 -11.92 15.56
N VAL A 47 -8.67 -10.91 14.71
CA VAL A 47 -7.57 -10.21 14.04
C VAL A 47 -6.83 -9.36 15.06
N GLY A 48 -5.54 -9.66 15.26
CA GLY A 48 -4.70 -8.95 16.22
C GLY A 48 -3.80 -7.91 15.57
N TYR A 49 -3.52 -8.05 14.28
CA TYR A 49 -2.63 -7.17 13.52
C TYR A 49 -3.17 -6.96 12.11
N VAL A 50 -2.77 -5.86 11.49
CA VAL A 50 -2.84 -5.68 10.03
C VAL A 50 -1.42 -5.64 9.49
N GLU A 51 -1.24 -6.25 8.32
CA GLU A 51 0.00 -6.19 7.55
C GLU A 51 -0.16 -5.20 6.41
N PHE A 52 0.92 -4.51 6.09
CA PHE A 52 1.02 -3.68 4.90
C PHE A 52 2.46 -3.43 4.46
N ASP A 53 2.59 -3.11 3.18
CA ASP A 53 3.84 -2.90 2.49
C ASP A 53 4.27 -1.44 2.57
N VAL A 54 5.52 -1.18 2.96
CA VAL A 54 6.09 0.16 3.04
C VAL A 54 7.23 0.33 2.06
N GLN A 55 7.14 1.40 1.27
CA GLN A 55 8.22 1.93 0.44
C GLN A 55 8.57 3.35 0.91
N VAL A 56 9.70 3.89 0.45
CA VAL A 56 10.11 5.28 0.72
C VAL A 56 10.25 6.01 -0.60
N THR A 57 9.59 7.16 -0.72
CA THR A 57 9.64 8.03 -1.89
C THR A 57 11.02 8.67 -2.05
N LYS A 58 11.27 9.28 -3.22
CA LYS A 58 12.55 9.93 -3.56
C LYS A 58 12.94 11.04 -2.58
N ASP A 59 11.96 11.71 -2.00
CA ASP A 59 12.11 12.76 -0.99
C ASP A 59 12.07 12.23 0.45
N GLY A 60 12.23 10.91 0.64
CA GLY A 60 12.45 10.29 1.95
C GLY A 60 11.19 10.09 2.78
N CYS A 61 10.01 10.09 2.16
CA CYS A 61 8.74 9.94 2.86
C CYS A 61 8.24 8.47 2.79
N PRO A 62 8.03 7.80 3.94
CA PRO A 62 7.46 6.45 3.95
C PRO A 62 5.99 6.44 3.53
N ILE A 63 5.65 5.57 2.59
CA ILE A 63 4.31 5.41 2.00
C ILE A 63 3.88 3.95 2.07
N VAL A 64 2.56 3.74 2.04
CA VAL A 64 1.98 2.39 2.07
C VAL A 64 1.61 1.97 0.64
N PHE A 65 2.41 1.07 0.05
CA PHE A 65 2.20 0.59 -1.33
C PHE A 65 3.05 -0.65 -1.65
N HIS A 66 2.46 -1.64 -2.33
CA HIS A 66 3.14 -2.90 -2.63
C HIS A 66 3.94 -2.91 -3.94
N ASP A 67 3.34 -2.47 -5.05
CA ASP A 67 3.96 -2.71 -6.36
C ASP A 67 5.18 -1.80 -6.56
N ASN A 68 6.24 -2.30 -7.21
CA ASN A 68 7.45 -1.51 -7.46
C ASN A 68 7.20 -0.33 -8.42
N PHE A 69 6.14 -0.42 -9.24
CA PHE A 69 5.77 0.56 -10.25
C PHE A 69 4.32 0.98 -10.07
N ILE A 70 4.07 2.27 -10.27
CA ILE A 70 2.74 2.85 -10.40
C ILE A 70 2.50 3.21 -11.86
N TYR A 71 1.33 2.83 -12.38
CA TYR A 71 0.96 3.09 -13.77
C TYR A 71 -0.21 4.08 -13.83
N THR A 72 -0.18 4.94 -14.84
CA THR A 72 -1.27 5.87 -15.14
C THR A 72 -1.47 6.00 -16.65
N GLU A 73 -2.65 6.44 -17.05
CA GLU A 73 -2.99 6.73 -18.43
C GLU A 73 -3.29 8.23 -18.57
N GLN A 74 -2.65 8.85 -19.55
CA GLN A 74 -2.91 10.23 -19.94
C GLN A 74 -2.99 10.30 -21.46
N ASP A 75 -4.05 10.90 -21.99
CA ASP A 75 -4.28 11.06 -23.44
C ASP A 75 -4.16 9.74 -24.23
N GLY A 76 -4.69 8.65 -23.67
CA GLY A 76 -4.65 7.31 -24.28
C GLY A 76 -3.28 6.61 -24.20
N LYS A 77 -2.30 7.21 -23.52
CA LYS A 77 -0.96 6.64 -23.35
C LYS A 77 -0.73 6.18 -21.91
N ILE A 78 -0.48 4.89 -21.75
CA ILE A 78 -0.07 4.30 -20.47
C ILE A 78 1.41 4.60 -20.24
N SER A 79 1.72 5.08 -19.04
CA SER A 79 3.09 5.25 -18.56
C SER A 79 3.23 4.64 -17.16
N GLY A 80 4.42 4.16 -16.84
CA GLY A 80 4.76 3.62 -15.52
C GLY A 80 5.97 4.33 -14.96
N LYS A 81 5.96 4.58 -13.66
CA LYS A 81 7.10 5.10 -12.91
C LYS A 81 7.38 4.18 -11.73
N ARG A 82 8.66 4.02 -11.41
CA ARG A 82 9.06 3.32 -10.18
C ARG A 82 8.64 4.16 -8.99
N VAL A 83 8.04 3.52 -8.00
CA VAL A 83 7.46 4.20 -6.83
C VAL A 83 8.52 4.97 -6.04
N THR A 84 9.70 4.38 -5.86
CA THR A 84 10.83 5.02 -5.15
C THR A 84 11.44 6.22 -5.89
N ASP A 85 11.13 6.40 -7.18
CA ASP A 85 11.62 7.55 -7.96
C ASP A 85 10.69 8.77 -7.88
N LEU A 86 9.50 8.61 -7.28
CA LEU A 86 8.50 9.65 -7.15
C LEU A 86 8.74 10.49 -5.90
N PRO A 87 8.54 11.82 -5.94
CA PRO A 87 8.30 12.60 -4.74
C PRO A 87 6.92 12.28 -4.16
N LEU A 88 6.72 12.59 -2.87
CA LEU A 88 5.48 12.25 -2.15
C LEU A 88 4.23 12.87 -2.78
N ASP A 89 4.30 14.14 -3.20
CA ASP A 89 3.18 14.86 -3.79
C ASP A 89 2.70 14.21 -5.10
N GLU A 90 3.64 13.75 -5.94
CA GLU A 90 3.32 13.00 -7.14
C GLU A 90 2.70 11.64 -6.80
N PHE A 91 3.25 10.88 -5.84
CA PHE A 91 2.67 9.60 -5.42
C PHE A 91 1.23 9.74 -4.92
N LEU A 92 0.93 10.76 -4.10
CA LEU A 92 -0.41 10.99 -3.58
C LEU A 92 -1.41 11.52 -4.64
N SER A 93 -0.92 11.94 -5.82
CA SER A 93 -1.77 12.41 -6.92
C SER A 93 -2.46 11.28 -7.70
N TYR A 94 -2.11 10.01 -7.45
CA TYR A 94 -2.73 8.86 -8.12
C TYR A 94 -3.94 8.34 -7.36
N GLY A 95 -4.97 7.92 -8.10
CA GLY A 95 -6.21 7.40 -7.53
C GLY A 95 -7.13 8.50 -6.97
N PRO A 96 -8.12 8.16 -6.15
CA PRO A 96 -9.02 9.14 -5.55
C PRO A 96 -8.25 10.15 -4.69
N GLN A 97 -8.73 11.39 -4.65
CA GLN A 97 -8.06 12.49 -3.94
C GLN A 97 -8.80 12.83 -2.64
N LYS A 98 -8.05 13.30 -1.64
CA LYS A 98 -8.62 13.77 -0.35
C LYS A 98 -9.44 15.04 -0.52
N ASP A 99 -8.98 15.90 -1.42
CA ASP A 99 -9.65 17.13 -1.81
C ASP A 99 -10.64 16.81 -2.93
N GLN A 100 -11.93 17.09 -2.72
CA GLN A 100 -12.99 16.79 -3.68
C GLN A 100 -12.87 17.62 -4.96
N ASP A 101 -12.16 18.76 -4.91
CA ASP A 101 -11.95 19.63 -6.07
C ASP A 101 -10.77 19.16 -6.95
N LYS A 102 -10.00 18.17 -6.48
CA LYS A 102 -8.86 17.63 -7.23
C LYS A 102 -9.22 16.34 -7.95
N VAL A 103 -8.94 16.30 -9.24
CA VAL A 103 -9.01 15.07 -10.04
C VAL A 103 -7.66 14.37 -9.98
N GLY A 104 -7.65 13.16 -9.42
CA GLY A 104 -6.46 12.34 -9.36
C GLY A 104 -6.13 11.67 -10.69
N ARG A 105 -4.87 11.27 -10.84
CA ARG A 105 -4.40 10.50 -11.99
C ARG A 105 -5.02 9.09 -11.95
N PRO A 106 -5.50 8.55 -13.07
CA PRO A 106 -5.98 7.18 -13.11
C PRO A 106 -4.91 6.22 -12.60
N LEU A 107 -5.27 5.31 -11.71
CA LEU A 107 -4.36 4.32 -11.14
C LEU A 107 -4.54 2.99 -11.86
N LEU A 108 -3.49 2.51 -12.52
CA LEU A 108 -3.47 1.24 -13.21
C LEU A 108 -2.48 0.28 -12.54
N ARG A 109 -2.74 -1.02 -12.71
CA ARG A 109 -1.86 -2.11 -12.27
C ARG A 109 -1.51 -3.00 -13.43
N LYS A 110 -0.20 -3.25 -13.61
CA LYS A 110 0.30 -4.21 -14.58
C LYS A 110 0.32 -5.61 -13.95
N LEU A 111 -0.38 -6.54 -14.58
CA LEU A 111 -0.46 -7.93 -14.17
C LEU A 111 0.78 -8.72 -14.62
N LYS A 112 1.00 -9.88 -14.00
CA LYS A 112 2.10 -10.80 -14.36
C LYS A 112 2.03 -11.30 -15.80
N ASP A 113 0.84 -11.35 -16.39
CA ASP A 113 0.63 -11.74 -17.79
C ASP A 113 0.86 -10.58 -18.80
N GLY A 114 1.32 -9.42 -18.31
CA GLY A 114 1.63 -8.25 -19.11
C GLY A 114 0.46 -7.30 -19.37
N ARG A 115 -0.78 -7.70 -19.07
CA ARG A 115 -1.94 -6.80 -19.19
C ARG A 115 -1.84 -5.66 -18.18
N THR A 116 -2.29 -4.48 -18.55
CA THR A 116 -2.44 -3.35 -17.63
C THR A 116 -3.92 -3.03 -17.50
N LEU A 117 -4.43 -3.07 -16.27
CA LEU A 117 -5.85 -2.85 -15.99
C LEU A 117 -6.01 -1.61 -15.09
N MET A 118 -7.14 -0.93 -15.24
CA MET A 118 -7.56 0.06 -14.25
C MET A 118 -7.69 -0.63 -12.89
N TRP A 119 -7.12 -0.03 -11.86
CA TRP A 119 -7.21 -0.55 -10.50
C TRP A 119 -8.55 -0.17 -9.87
N ASP A 120 -9.64 -0.61 -10.49
CA ASP A 120 -10.98 -0.29 -10.07
C ASP A 120 -11.46 -1.24 -8.96
N VAL A 121 -11.91 -0.64 -7.85
CA VAL A 121 -12.44 -1.32 -6.66
C VAL A 121 -13.72 -0.63 -6.22
N ARG A 122 -14.60 -1.35 -5.52
CA ARG A 122 -15.91 -0.81 -5.11
C ARG A 122 -15.80 0.33 -4.11
N SER A 123 -14.85 0.21 -3.18
CA SER A 123 -14.53 1.26 -2.22
C SER A 123 -13.07 1.62 -2.36
N ASP A 124 -12.82 2.75 -3.01
CA ASP A 124 -11.49 3.31 -3.19
C ASP A 124 -11.24 4.43 -2.17
N GLU A 125 -9.99 4.55 -1.73
CA GLU A 125 -9.52 5.61 -0.83
C GLU A 125 -8.19 6.16 -1.32
N PRO A 126 -7.88 7.44 -1.01
CA PRO A 126 -6.59 8.01 -1.37
C PRO A 126 -5.43 7.17 -0.86
N LEU A 127 -4.36 7.11 -1.65
CA LEU A 127 -3.08 6.57 -1.20
C LEU A 127 -2.62 7.32 0.05
N CYS A 128 -1.90 6.63 0.94
CA CYS A 128 -1.56 7.17 2.25
C CYS A 128 -0.08 7.04 2.59
N THR A 129 0.38 7.92 3.47
CA THR A 129 1.70 7.79 4.10
C THR A 129 1.66 6.77 5.23
N LEU A 130 2.83 6.28 5.66
CA LEU A 130 2.92 5.41 6.82
C LEU A 130 2.39 6.09 8.09
N ARG A 131 2.64 7.40 8.26
CA ARG A 131 2.11 8.17 9.39
C ARG A 131 0.59 8.18 9.40
N GLU A 132 -0.03 8.41 8.25
CA GLU A 132 -1.49 8.40 8.12
C GLU A 132 -2.09 7.02 8.42
N ALA A 133 -1.39 5.94 8.07
CA ALA A 133 -1.79 4.60 8.47
C ALA A 133 -1.73 4.40 9.99
N PHE A 134 -0.66 4.87 10.65
CA PHE A 134 -0.56 4.80 12.12
C PHE A 134 -1.63 5.62 12.84
N GLU A 135 -2.00 6.78 12.29
CA GLU A 135 -3.02 7.66 12.88
C GLU A 135 -4.46 7.18 12.59
N GLY A 136 -4.69 6.59 11.41
CA GLY A 136 -6.03 6.27 10.92
C GLY A 136 -6.51 4.86 11.23
N VAL A 137 -5.62 3.93 11.56
CA VAL A 137 -5.99 2.54 11.86
C VAL A 137 -6.42 2.38 13.32
N ASP A 138 -7.44 1.55 13.54
CA ASP A 138 -7.98 1.22 14.84
C ASP A 138 -6.90 0.74 15.82
N ALA A 139 -6.75 1.46 16.93
CA ALA A 139 -5.72 1.21 17.95
C ALA A 139 -5.84 -0.15 18.66
N ARG A 140 -6.89 -0.94 18.41
CA ARG A 140 -7.05 -2.30 18.94
C ARG A 140 -6.14 -3.32 18.25
N VAL A 141 -5.71 -3.06 17.03
CA VAL A 141 -4.80 -3.95 16.29
C VAL A 141 -3.38 -3.39 16.28
N GLY A 142 -2.40 -4.29 16.26
CA GLY A 142 -1.00 -3.93 16.00
C GLY A 142 -0.69 -3.84 14.50
N PHE A 143 0.54 -3.44 14.19
CA PHE A 143 1.04 -3.35 12.82
C PHE A 143 2.11 -4.40 12.56
N ASN A 144 1.97 -5.13 11.46
CA ASN A 144 3.03 -5.95 10.87
C ASN A 144 3.53 -5.23 9.60
N VAL A 145 4.65 -4.54 9.69
CA VAL A 145 5.15 -3.70 8.59
C VAL A 145 6.10 -4.52 7.71
N GLU A 146 5.72 -4.77 6.46
CA GLU A 146 6.58 -5.39 5.46
C GLU A 146 7.42 -4.32 4.75
N LEU A 147 8.75 -4.50 4.71
CA LEU A 147 9.63 -3.62 3.97
C LEU A 147 9.63 -4.05 2.50
N LYS A 148 9.16 -3.18 1.62
CA LYS A 148 9.09 -3.48 0.20
C LYS A 148 10.30 -2.89 -0.53
N PHE A 149 11.16 -3.77 -1.01
CA PHE A 149 12.25 -3.46 -1.92
C PHE A 149 11.97 -4.04 -3.31
N ASP A 150 12.60 -3.47 -4.34
CA ASP A 150 12.57 -4.03 -5.69
C ASP A 150 13.68 -5.06 -5.85
N ASP A 151 13.31 -6.32 -6.09
CA ASP A 151 14.24 -7.43 -6.28
C ASP A 151 15.13 -7.28 -7.53
N ASP A 152 14.78 -6.38 -8.45
CA ASP A 152 15.56 -6.08 -9.66
C ASP A 152 16.61 -4.96 -9.45
N LEU A 153 16.78 -4.46 -8.22
CA LEU A 153 17.74 -3.40 -7.87
C LEU A 153 18.82 -3.88 -6.89
N ASP A 154 20.05 -3.42 -7.10
CA ASP A 154 21.18 -3.64 -6.20
C ASP A 154 21.31 -2.46 -5.21
N TYR A 155 20.74 -2.61 -4.02
CA TYR A 155 20.80 -1.59 -2.97
C TYR A 155 22.15 -1.59 -2.24
N GLN A 156 22.71 -0.40 -2.02
CA GLN A 156 23.86 -0.21 -1.13
C GLN A 156 23.43 -0.20 0.35
N GLU A 157 24.35 -0.49 1.26
CA GLU A 157 24.07 -0.53 2.71
C GLU A 157 23.52 0.80 3.22
N GLU A 158 24.08 1.92 2.75
CA GLU A 158 23.65 3.26 3.12
C GLU A 158 22.22 3.56 2.66
N GLU A 159 21.82 3.03 1.50
CA GLU A 159 20.46 3.20 0.96
C GLU A 159 19.45 2.42 1.80
N LEU A 160 19.75 1.15 2.10
CA LEU A 160 18.92 0.31 2.98
C LEU A 160 18.78 0.93 4.37
N ALA A 161 19.90 1.40 4.94
CA ALA A 161 19.89 2.09 6.23
C ALA A 161 19.05 3.38 6.18
N GLY A 162 19.17 4.17 5.10
CA GLY A 162 18.38 5.38 4.89
C GLY A 162 16.88 5.11 4.86
N VAL A 163 16.45 4.08 4.12
CA VAL A 163 15.05 3.63 4.05
C VAL A 163 14.54 3.22 5.44
N LEU A 164 15.29 2.38 6.15
CA LEU A 164 14.92 1.94 7.50
C LEU A 164 14.81 3.12 8.48
N GLN A 165 15.74 4.07 8.43
CA GLN A 165 15.70 5.25 9.29
C GLN A 165 14.50 6.15 8.99
N ALA A 166 14.12 6.32 7.72
CA ALA A 166 12.92 7.08 7.35
C ALA A 166 11.65 6.42 7.93
N ILE A 167 11.52 5.10 7.79
CA ILE A 167 10.39 4.32 8.31
C ILE A 167 10.30 4.41 9.84
N LEU A 168 11.42 4.25 10.54
CA LEU A 168 11.45 4.31 12.01
C LEU A 168 11.11 5.70 12.54
N LYS A 169 11.44 6.78 11.81
CA LYS A 169 11.07 8.16 12.16
C LYS A 169 9.59 8.49 11.93
N ALA A 170 8.89 7.76 11.06
CA ALA A 170 7.45 7.97 10.86
C ALA A 170 6.60 7.55 12.07
N ARG A 171 7.17 6.78 13.00
CA ARG A 171 6.55 6.34 14.25
C ARG A 171 6.47 7.45 15.32
N SER A 172 7.31 8.48 15.21
CA SER A 172 7.40 9.57 16.20
C SER A 172 6.48 10.75 15.91
#